data_AF-A0A0F9KNK7-F1
#
_entry.id   AF-A0A0F9KNK7-F1
#
_cell.length_a   1.000
_cell.length_b   1.000
_cell.length_c   1.000
_cell.angle_alpha   90.00
_cell.angle_beta   90.00
_cell.angle_gamma   90.00
#
_symmetry.space_group_name_H-M   'P 1'
#
loop_
_entity.id
_entity.type
_entity.pdbx_description
1 polymer ?
#
loop_
_entity_poly.entity_id
_entity_poly.type
_entity_poly.pdbx_seq_one_letter_code
_entity_poly.pdbx_strand_id
1 'polypeptide(L)'
;MYKKWNTEEQRRAARQAAQVRYRQRHRKRVLKRARDAARERYYRDQPASRARLNAYRQRVRLEVITAYGGKCTCCGESESTFLAFDHIKGTTGPERAKERKSGISWYLKLRREGYPEHIQVLCHNCNSAKGFYGVCPHQQ
;
A
#
# COMPACT_ATOMS: atom_id res chain seq x y z
N MET A 1 20.00 59.03 2.43
CA MET A 1 20.66 58.42 3.60
C MET A 1 20.54 56.89 3.51
N TYR A 2 21.60 56.18 3.14
CA TYR A 2 21.58 54.71 3.04
C TYR A 2 21.77 54.09 4.43
N LYS A 3 20.83 53.23 4.87
CA LYS A 3 20.97 52.44 6.11
C LYS A 3 22.19 51.53 6.00
N LYS A 4 23.29 51.88 6.67
CA LYS A 4 24.44 50.99 6.86
C LYS A 4 24.04 49.93 7.89
N TRP A 5 23.90 48.68 7.44
CA TRP A 5 23.67 47.53 8.31
C TRP A 5 25.02 47.12 8.89
N ASN A 6 25.25 47.38 10.18
CA ASN A 6 26.57 47.30 10.79
C ASN A 6 26.92 45.91 11.33
N THR A 7 25.97 44.97 11.45
CA THR A 7 26.27 43.59 11.89
C THR A 7 25.81 42.54 10.88
N GLU A 8 26.44 41.36 10.91
CA GLU A 8 26.02 40.21 10.07
C GLU A 8 24.60 39.75 10.39
N GLU A 9 24.23 39.77 11.66
CA GLU A 9 22.89 39.46 12.13
C GLU A 9 21.84 40.43 11.56
N GLN A 10 22.13 41.74 11.59
CA GLN A 10 21.28 42.76 10.98
C GLN A 10 21.10 42.53 9.46
N ARG A 11 22.19 42.15 8.76
CA ARG A 11 22.14 41.81 7.34
C ARG A 11 21.31 40.54 7.09
N ARG A 12 21.40 39.53 7.96
CA ARG A 12 20.59 38.30 7.88
C ARG A 12 19.11 38.59 8.10
N ALA A 13 18.77 39.37 9.13
CA ALA A 13 17.40 39.79 9.43
C ALA A 13 16.80 40.61 8.28
N ALA A 14 17.56 41.54 7.70
CA ALA A 14 17.11 42.32 6.54
C ALA A 14 16.83 41.44 5.32
N ARG A 15 17.69 40.45 5.03
CA ARG A 15 17.48 39.46 3.96
C ARG A 15 16.23 38.61 4.19
N GLN A 16 16.03 38.13 5.41
CA GLN A 16 14.84 37.35 5.77
C GLN A 16 13.56 38.18 5.61
N ALA A 17 13.53 39.41 6.13
CA ALA A 17 12.39 40.31 5.99
C ALA A 17 12.10 40.64 4.52
N ALA A 18 13.12 40.88 3.70
CA ALA A 18 12.97 41.08 2.26
C ALA A 18 12.41 39.83 1.56
N GLN A 19 12.87 38.64 1.94
CA GLN A 19 12.38 37.38 1.38
C GLN A 19 10.91 37.12 1.75
N VAL A 20 10.50 37.41 2.98
CA VAL A 20 9.10 37.30 3.42
C VAL A 20 8.21 38.25 2.61
N ARG A 21 8.59 39.54 2.49
CA ARG A 21 7.86 40.52 1.69
C ARG A 21 7.73 40.10 0.23
N TYR A 22 8.80 39.58 -0.36
CA TYR A 22 8.78 39.05 -1.72
C TYR A 22 7.80 37.86 -1.86
N ARG A 23 7.82 36.91 -0.92
CA ARG A 23 6.90 35.76 -0.92
C ARG A 23 5.45 36.19 -0.77
N GLN A 24 5.15 37.20 0.05
CA GLN A 24 3.81 37.76 0.21
C GLN A 24 3.33 38.44 -1.08
N ARG A 25 4.13 39.36 -1.64
CA ARG A 25 3.79 40.08 -2.88
C ARG A 25 3.61 39.14 -4.07
N HIS A 26 4.39 38.08 -4.14
CA HIS A 26 4.37 37.10 -5.23
C HIS A 26 3.77 35.75 -4.81
N ARG A 27 2.85 35.74 -3.84
CA ARG A 27 2.28 34.52 -3.23
C ARG A 27 1.82 33.51 -4.26
N LYS A 28 1.01 33.93 -5.25
CA LYS A 28 0.49 33.04 -6.31
C LYS A 28 1.64 32.37 -7.09
N ARG A 29 2.66 33.13 -7.50
CA ARG A 29 3.82 32.61 -8.25
C ARG A 29 4.66 31.64 -7.42
N VAL A 30 4.94 32.01 -6.16
CA VAL A 30 5.72 31.16 -5.24
C VAL A 30 4.99 29.85 -4.98
N LEU A 31 3.67 29.88 -4.72
CA LEU A 31 2.86 28.68 -4.53
C LEU A 31 2.78 27.81 -5.79
N LYS A 32 2.61 28.43 -6.97
CA LYS A 32 2.62 27.71 -8.25
C LYS A 32 3.94 26.97 -8.45
N ARG A 33 5.08 27.67 -8.29
CA ARG A 33 6.41 27.06 -8.41
C ARG A 33 6.62 25.93 -7.41
N ALA A 34 6.19 26.11 -6.16
CA ALA A 34 6.28 25.06 -5.14
C ALA A 34 5.44 23.83 -5.50
N ARG A 35 4.22 24.03 -6.02
CA ARG A 35 3.33 22.96 -6.50
C ARG A 35 3.92 22.25 -7.72
N ASP A 36 4.40 23.00 -8.71
CA ASP A 36 5.00 22.45 -9.94
C ASP A 36 6.23 21.59 -9.58
N ALA A 37 7.11 22.10 -8.71
CA ALA A 37 8.26 21.34 -8.20
C ALA A 37 7.86 20.11 -7.37
N ALA A 38 6.77 20.18 -6.60
CA ALA A 38 6.26 19.02 -5.87
C ALA A 38 5.69 17.96 -6.81
N ARG A 39 4.97 18.38 -7.86
CA ARG A 39 4.41 17.52 -8.90
C ARG A 39 5.52 16.80 -9.68
N GLU A 40 6.55 17.54 -10.08
CA GLU A 40 7.72 17.00 -10.76
C GLU A 40 8.43 15.95 -9.90
N ARG A 41 8.72 16.27 -8.63
CA ARG A 41 9.29 15.28 -7.68
C ARG A 41 8.40 14.05 -7.55
N TYR A 42 7.09 14.22 -7.42
CA TYR A 42 6.15 13.11 -7.31
C TYR A 42 6.26 12.16 -8.51
N TYR A 43 6.19 12.66 -9.74
CA TYR A 43 6.28 11.78 -10.93
C TYR A 43 7.66 11.19 -11.13
N ARG A 44 8.73 11.93 -10.80
CA ARG A 44 10.11 11.42 -10.84
C ARG A 44 10.29 10.24 -9.88
N ASP A 45 9.76 10.33 -8.67
CA ASP A 45 9.94 9.33 -7.62
C ASP A 45 8.85 8.23 -7.65
N GLN A 46 7.77 8.43 -8.40
CA GLN A 46 6.62 7.52 -8.47
C GLN A 46 7.01 6.10 -8.93
N PRO A 47 7.80 5.88 -9.98
CA PRO A 47 8.18 4.53 -10.42
C PRO A 47 8.89 3.74 -9.32
N ALA A 48 9.90 4.34 -8.68
CA ALA A 48 10.65 3.72 -7.59
C ALA A 48 9.77 3.48 -6.35
N SER A 49 8.85 4.39 -6.05
CA SER A 49 7.86 4.22 -4.97
C SER A 49 6.92 3.05 -5.25
N ARG A 50 6.38 2.95 -6.48
CA ARG A 50 5.50 1.85 -6.90
C ARG A 50 6.23 0.50 -6.89
N ALA A 51 7.46 0.45 -7.39
CA ALA A 51 8.27 -0.76 -7.39
C ALA A 51 8.51 -1.27 -5.96
N ARG A 52 8.91 -0.38 -5.04
CA ARG A 52 9.08 -0.71 -3.61
C ARG A 52 7.79 -1.21 -2.97
N LEU A 53 6.67 -0.54 -3.23
CA LEU A 53 5.36 -0.94 -2.71
C LEU A 53 4.93 -2.30 -3.25
N ASN A 54 5.13 -2.56 -4.55
CA ASN A 54 4.79 -3.84 -5.17
C ASN A 54 5.67 -4.97 -4.61
N ALA A 55 6.98 -4.78 -4.51
CA ALA A 55 7.89 -5.75 -3.90
C ALA A 55 7.50 -6.06 -2.45
N TYR A 56 7.16 -5.03 -1.67
CA TYR A 56 6.66 -5.21 -0.31
C TYR A 56 5.37 -6.03 -0.27
N ARG A 57 4.40 -5.74 -1.16
CA ARG A 57 3.13 -6.48 -1.24
C ARG A 57 3.35 -7.94 -1.61
N GLN A 58 4.24 -8.23 -2.55
CA GLN A 58 4.54 -9.60 -2.96
C GLN A 58 5.22 -10.38 -1.83
N ARG A 59 6.19 -9.77 -1.14
CA ARG A 59 6.85 -10.38 0.01
C ARG A 59 5.87 -10.75 1.11
N VAL A 60 4.99 -9.82 1.51
CA VAL A 60 4.00 -10.07 2.56
C VAL A 60 2.98 -11.12 2.11
N ARG A 61 2.56 -11.09 0.83
CA ARG A 61 1.66 -12.11 0.29
C ARG A 61 2.28 -13.50 0.38
N LEU A 62 3.54 -13.64 -0.06
CA LEU A 62 4.24 -14.91 -0.04
C LEU A 62 4.43 -15.43 1.38
N GLU A 63 4.83 -14.56 2.32
CA GLU A 63 4.93 -14.88 3.76
C GLU A 63 3.63 -15.49 4.30
N VAL A 64 2.49 -14.87 3.99
CA VAL A 64 1.18 -15.38 4.44
C VAL A 64 0.82 -16.68 3.71
N ILE A 65 1.07 -16.81 2.40
CA ILE A 65 0.86 -18.05 1.66
C ILE A 65 1.65 -19.20 2.30
N THR A 66 2.92 -18.97 2.62
CA THR A 66 3.80 -19.95 3.28
C THR A 66 3.27 -20.34 4.66
N ALA A 67 2.77 -19.39 5.45
CA ALA A 67 2.19 -19.68 6.76
C ALA A 67 0.97 -20.63 6.67
N TYR A 68 0.22 -20.58 5.57
CA TYR A 68 -0.89 -21.50 5.29
C TYR A 68 -0.50 -22.71 4.43
N GLY A 69 0.78 -23.11 4.45
CA GLY A 69 1.28 -24.34 3.83
C GLY A 69 1.80 -24.20 2.40
N GLY A 70 1.75 -23.01 1.80
CA GLY A 70 2.45 -22.71 0.55
C GLY A 70 1.85 -23.29 -0.73
N LYS A 71 0.75 -24.05 -0.63
CA LYS A 71 0.11 -24.72 -1.76
C LYS A 71 -1.40 -24.80 -1.59
N CYS A 72 -2.10 -25.03 -2.68
CA CYS A 72 -3.51 -25.33 -2.70
C CYS A 72 -3.79 -26.60 -1.89
N THR A 73 -4.66 -26.50 -0.88
CA THR A 73 -5.07 -27.63 -0.04
C THR A 73 -5.89 -28.69 -0.79
N CYS A 74 -6.45 -28.34 -1.96
CA CYS A 74 -7.25 -29.23 -2.79
C CYS A 74 -6.42 -30.00 -3.81
N CYS A 75 -5.71 -29.30 -4.72
CA CYS A 75 -5.05 -29.92 -5.87
C CYS A 75 -3.51 -29.85 -5.83
N GLY A 76 -2.92 -29.28 -4.77
CA GLY A 76 -1.46 -29.22 -4.62
C GLY A 76 -0.73 -28.15 -5.44
N GLU A 77 -1.42 -27.32 -6.24
CA GLU A 77 -0.83 -26.17 -6.94
C GLU A 77 0.01 -25.32 -5.96
N SER A 78 1.22 -24.94 -6.35
CA SER A 78 2.19 -24.26 -5.48
C SER A 78 2.69 -22.93 -6.05
N GLU A 79 2.39 -22.61 -7.30
CA GLU A 79 2.74 -21.34 -7.89
C GLU A 79 1.90 -20.22 -7.26
N SER A 80 2.56 -19.38 -6.47
CA SER A 80 1.96 -18.35 -5.62
C SER A 80 1.03 -17.37 -6.35
N THR A 81 1.24 -17.17 -7.65
CA THR A 81 0.40 -16.32 -8.50
C THR A 81 -0.95 -16.96 -8.83
N PHE A 82 -1.08 -18.30 -8.74
CA PHE A 82 -2.36 -19.00 -8.88
C PHE A 82 -3.12 -19.16 -7.58
N LEU A 83 -2.52 -18.79 -6.43
CA LEU A 83 -3.10 -19.04 -5.12
C LEU A 83 -4.05 -17.91 -4.68
N ALA A 84 -5.10 -18.29 -3.98
CA ALA A 84 -6.08 -17.45 -3.35
C ALA A 84 -6.27 -17.93 -1.91
N PHE A 85 -6.68 -17.02 -1.06
CA PHE A 85 -7.06 -17.34 0.31
C PHE A 85 -8.58 -17.45 0.37
N ASP A 86 -9.06 -18.44 1.10
CA ASP A 86 -10.47 -18.79 1.22
C ASP A 86 -10.85 -19.05 2.68
N HIS A 87 -12.12 -18.83 3.02
CA HIS A 87 -12.65 -19.21 4.33
C HIS A 87 -13.14 -20.66 4.28
N ILE A 88 -12.61 -21.53 5.14
CA ILE A 88 -12.91 -22.98 5.10
C ILE A 88 -14.42 -23.24 5.20
N LYS A 89 -15.12 -22.56 6.12
CA LYS A 89 -16.57 -22.70 6.32
C LYS A 89 -17.42 -21.78 5.42
N GLY A 90 -16.79 -21.14 4.43
CA GLY A 90 -17.40 -20.00 3.74
C GLY A 90 -17.49 -18.77 4.66
N THR A 91 -18.06 -17.70 4.14
CA THR A 91 -18.29 -16.46 4.92
C THR A 91 -19.74 -16.05 4.76
N THR A 92 -20.42 -15.78 5.87
CA THR A 92 -21.78 -15.22 5.82
C THR A 92 -21.74 -13.73 5.46
N GLY A 93 -22.82 -13.19 4.89
CA GLY A 93 -22.91 -11.76 4.50
C GLY A 93 -22.48 -10.75 5.59
N PRO A 94 -22.91 -10.93 6.86
CA PRO A 94 -22.51 -10.05 7.98
C PRO A 94 -21.02 -10.13 8.32
N GLU A 95 -20.41 -11.32 8.24
CA GLU A 95 -18.97 -11.51 8.47
C GLU A 95 -18.15 -10.88 7.34
N ARG A 96 -18.57 -11.07 6.08
CA ARG A 96 -17.98 -10.40 4.91
C ARG A 96 -17.94 -8.88 5.07
N ALA A 97 -18.98 -8.28 5.66
CA ALA A 97 -19.05 -6.84 5.89
C ALA A 97 -18.05 -6.37 6.96
N LYS A 98 -17.82 -7.16 8.01
CA LYS A 98 -16.80 -6.89 9.05
C LYS A 98 -15.38 -7.14 8.55
N GLU A 99 -15.23 -7.98 7.54
CA GLU A 99 -13.94 -8.41 6.99
C GLU A 99 -13.56 -7.77 5.65
N ARG A 100 -14.12 -6.59 5.33
CA ARG A 100 -13.90 -5.81 4.09
C ARG A 100 -12.45 -5.36 3.80
N LYS A 101 -11.44 -5.99 4.40
CA LYS A 101 -10.04 -5.81 4.04
C LYS A 101 -9.74 -6.63 2.80
N SER A 102 -9.03 -6.03 1.85
CA SER A 102 -8.56 -6.70 0.65
C SER A 102 -7.06 -6.47 0.43
N GLY A 103 -6.46 -7.32 -0.39
CA GLY A 103 -5.04 -7.27 -0.73
C GLY A 103 -4.14 -7.21 0.50
N ILE A 104 -3.20 -6.27 0.51
CA ILE A 104 -2.18 -6.15 1.57
C ILE A 104 -2.76 -5.94 2.97
N SER A 105 -3.88 -5.21 3.08
CA SER A 105 -4.49 -4.92 4.37
C SER A 105 -5.04 -6.18 5.05
N TRP A 106 -5.47 -7.15 4.24
CA TRP A 106 -5.94 -8.44 4.70
C TRP A 106 -4.79 -9.37 5.09
N TYR A 107 -3.73 -9.43 4.28
CA TYR A 107 -2.53 -10.21 4.62
C TYR A 107 -1.92 -9.74 5.96
N LEU A 108 -1.85 -8.43 6.18
CA LEU A 108 -1.38 -7.86 7.45
C LEU A 108 -2.34 -8.14 8.62
N LYS A 109 -3.65 -8.28 8.37
CA LYS A 109 -4.64 -8.72 9.37
C LYS A 109 -4.36 -10.16 9.78
N LEU A 110 -4.26 -11.08 8.81
CA LEU A 110 -4.00 -12.50 9.07
C LEU A 110 -2.70 -12.71 9.85
N ARG A 111 -1.63 -11.99 9.49
CA ARG A 111 -0.37 -12.02 10.24
C ARG A 111 -0.53 -11.53 11.68
N ARG A 112 -1.28 -10.45 11.90
CA ARG A 112 -1.51 -9.91 13.25
C ARG A 112 -2.33 -10.87 14.12
N GLU A 113 -3.25 -11.60 13.51
CA GLU A 113 -4.13 -12.55 14.17
C GLU A 113 -3.48 -13.93 14.37
N GLY A 114 -2.20 -14.10 13.99
CA GLY A 114 -1.48 -15.35 14.19
C GLY A 114 -1.86 -16.45 13.21
N TYR A 115 -2.29 -16.10 12.00
CA TYR A 115 -2.68 -17.03 10.93
C TYR A 115 -3.84 -17.96 11.33
N PRO A 116 -5.06 -17.41 11.47
CA PRO A 116 -6.20 -18.16 11.98
C PRO A 116 -6.57 -19.40 11.14
N GLU A 117 -6.84 -20.51 11.82
CA GLU A 117 -7.10 -21.84 11.22
C GLU A 117 -8.33 -21.91 10.30
N HIS A 118 -9.26 -20.95 10.39
CA HIS A 118 -10.45 -20.94 9.54
C HIS A 118 -10.18 -20.41 8.12
N ILE A 119 -8.92 -20.03 7.83
CA ILE A 119 -8.45 -19.62 6.51
C ILE A 119 -7.63 -20.74 5.89
N GLN A 120 -7.79 -20.93 4.59
CA GLN A 120 -6.99 -21.86 3.78
C GLN A 120 -6.47 -21.21 2.51
N VAL A 121 -5.49 -21.85 1.88
CA VAL A 121 -4.99 -21.50 0.55
C VAL A 121 -5.52 -22.47 -0.49
N LEU A 122 -6.14 -21.94 -1.54
CA LEU A 122 -6.65 -22.68 -2.69
C LEU A 122 -6.09 -22.07 -3.98
N CYS A 123 -5.98 -22.81 -5.07
CA CYS A 123 -5.75 -22.16 -6.38
C CYS A 123 -7.04 -21.44 -6.84
N HIS A 124 -6.92 -20.49 -7.75
CA HIS A 124 -8.07 -19.70 -8.25
C HIS A 124 -9.19 -20.58 -8.80
N ASN A 125 -8.87 -21.71 -9.44
CA ASN A 125 -9.86 -22.64 -9.96
C ASN A 125 -10.56 -23.42 -8.85
N CYS A 126 -9.83 -23.94 -7.86
CA CYS A 126 -10.41 -24.64 -6.72
C CYS A 126 -11.27 -23.71 -5.86
N ASN A 127 -10.80 -22.48 -5.62
CA ASN A 127 -11.56 -21.46 -4.91
C ASN A 127 -12.86 -21.10 -5.64
N SER A 128 -12.79 -20.91 -6.96
CA SER A 128 -13.97 -20.63 -7.77
C SER A 128 -14.94 -21.80 -7.78
N ALA A 129 -14.45 -23.04 -7.93
CA ALA A 129 -15.30 -24.22 -7.93
C ALA A 129 -16.03 -24.39 -6.59
N LYS A 130 -15.35 -24.20 -5.46
CA LYS A 130 -15.98 -24.16 -4.14
C LYS A 130 -17.06 -23.07 -4.04
N GLY A 131 -16.78 -21.88 -4.56
CA GLY A 131 -17.72 -20.75 -4.53
C GLY A 131 -18.96 -20.94 -5.42
N PHE A 132 -18.81 -21.52 -6.61
CA PHE A 132 -19.88 -21.69 -7.59
C PHE A 132 -20.66 -23.01 -7.43
N TYR A 133 -19.96 -24.09 -7.11
CA TYR A 133 -20.51 -25.45 -7.10
C TYR A 133 -20.55 -26.07 -5.69
N GLY A 134 -20.11 -25.34 -4.66
CA GLY A 134 -20.03 -25.82 -3.27
C GLY A 134 -18.81 -26.70 -2.99
N VAL A 135 -18.31 -27.43 -4.00
CA VAL A 135 -17.16 -28.34 -3.89
C VAL A 135 -16.30 -28.27 -5.16
N CYS A 136 -15.00 -28.53 -5.01
CA CYS A 136 -14.10 -28.65 -6.15
C CYS A 136 -14.21 -30.05 -6.78
N PRO A 137 -14.22 -30.20 -8.12
CA PRO A 137 -14.26 -31.52 -8.78
C PRO A 137 -13.15 -32.49 -8.38
N HIS A 138 -12.01 -32.02 -7.87
CA HIS A 138 -10.95 -32.90 -7.34
C HIS A 138 -11.35 -33.61 -6.03
N GLN A 139 -12.43 -33.19 -5.38
CA GLN A 139 -12.93 -33.72 -4.10
C GLN A 139 -14.27 -34.47 -4.25
N GLN A 140 -14.68 -34.77 -5.48
CA GLN A 140 -15.85 -35.58 -5.79
C GLN A 140 -15.49 -37.06 -5.92
#